data_AF-A0A1B0G1H6-F1
#
_entry.id   AF-A0A1B0G1H6-F1
#
_cell.length_a   1.000
_cell.length_b   1.000
_cell.length_c   1.000
_cell.angle_alpha   90.00
_cell.angle_beta   90.00
_cell.angle_gamma   90.00
#
_symmetry.space_group_name_H-M   'P 1'
#
loop_
_entity.id
_entity.type
_entity.pdbx_description
1 polymer ?
#
loop_
_entity_poly.entity_id
_entity_poly.type
_entity_poly.pdbx_seq_one_letter_code
_entity_poly.pdbx_strand_id
1 'polypeptide(L)'
;MAKQMEKSLKSTFKEKNDEKFIVKYRKNYYDIKKFIVKHPGGVNTLKGLNNSDMTSRFIKAHPHSDAAMYLMKEYHITKPIQLLTTTICKSNDCNLKDAQYKKLIVSSIEDSNNNIIDENVEHLVDWSRAMLPQIGKICKQYEQWVHMPVDRSLRLFGPWYLEMCTKTAWWIVPIFWLPVIGALIYNEMWGVLFAGNVVKTLSLLFYFLLGITFWTFLEYVLHRYLFHMSINKRSHPWICSFHFMIHGLHHKVPFDSMRLVFPPVPGAILAIIIYAPLSMIVPQPRVILAGALFGYLCYDMIHYYLHYGDPSNRLLYQMKRYHYQHHFAHQNLGFGISTPLWDTVFNTRIHLRKLKFRLKWK
;
A
#
# COMPACT_ATOMS: atom_id res chain seq x y z
N MET A 1 44.51 -8.13 -12.49
CA MET A 1 44.08 -7.03 -11.58
C MET A 1 42.59 -6.69 -11.69
N ALA A 2 42.01 -6.46 -12.88
CA ALA A 2 40.59 -6.08 -13.02
C ALA A 2 39.57 -7.08 -12.43
N LYS A 3 39.76 -8.39 -12.63
CA LYS A 3 38.89 -9.43 -12.03
C LYS A 3 38.96 -9.52 -10.50
N GLN A 4 40.05 -9.04 -9.90
CA GLN A 4 40.28 -9.05 -8.45
C GLN A 4 39.69 -7.80 -7.79
N MET A 5 39.72 -6.65 -8.48
CA MET A 5 38.98 -5.43 -8.11
C MET A 5 37.47 -5.62 -8.22
N GLU A 6 36.97 -6.31 -9.24
CA GLU A 6 35.53 -6.57 -9.41
C GLU A 6 34.98 -7.53 -8.34
N LYS A 7 35.79 -8.51 -7.91
CA LYS A 7 35.44 -9.43 -6.82
C LYS A 7 35.48 -8.75 -5.45
N SER A 8 36.43 -7.81 -5.25
CA SER A 8 36.51 -6.94 -4.06
C SER A 8 35.35 -5.93 -3.98
N LEU A 9 34.97 -5.32 -5.10
CA LEU A 9 33.79 -4.44 -5.15
C LEU A 9 32.48 -5.23 -4.95
N LYS A 10 32.34 -6.42 -5.54
CA LYS A 10 31.18 -7.30 -5.31
C LYS A 10 31.13 -7.86 -3.88
N SER A 11 32.26 -8.13 -3.21
CA SER A 11 32.26 -8.54 -1.79
C SER A 11 31.93 -7.36 -0.87
N THR A 12 32.47 -6.17 -1.14
CA THR A 12 32.20 -4.96 -0.34
C THR A 12 30.75 -4.47 -0.49
N PHE A 13 30.11 -4.69 -1.65
CA PHE A 13 28.68 -4.40 -1.86
C PHE A 13 27.73 -5.50 -1.34
N LYS A 14 28.22 -6.72 -1.13
CA LYS A 14 27.42 -7.82 -0.59
C LYS A 14 27.45 -7.87 0.94
N GLU A 15 28.51 -7.41 1.59
CA GLU A 15 28.63 -7.39 3.06
C GLU A 15 27.97 -6.18 3.74
N LYS A 16 27.73 -5.07 3.03
CA LYS A 16 27.02 -3.90 3.62
C LYS A 16 25.50 -4.08 3.79
N ASN A 17 24.92 -5.16 3.24
CA ASN A 17 23.47 -5.38 3.18
C ASN A 17 22.93 -6.42 4.19
N ASP A 18 23.78 -7.04 5.00
CA ASP A 18 23.38 -8.11 5.95
C ASP A 18 23.28 -7.65 7.41
N GLU A 19 23.33 -6.35 7.67
CA GLU A 19 23.18 -5.84 9.03
C GLU A 19 21.71 -5.90 9.45
N LYS A 20 21.35 -7.00 10.12
CA LYS A 20 20.02 -7.25 10.71
C LYS A 20 19.64 -6.13 11.67
N PHE A 21 18.35 -5.81 11.73
CA PHE A 21 17.82 -4.90 12.73
C PHE A 21 16.84 -5.67 13.61
N ILE A 22 17.36 -6.22 14.71
CA ILE A 22 16.63 -7.15 15.56
C ILE A 22 15.95 -6.38 16.68
N VAL A 23 14.66 -6.61 16.88
CA VAL A 23 13.91 -6.07 18.01
C VAL A 23 13.25 -7.21 18.77
N LYS A 24 13.20 -7.10 20.10
CA LYS A 24 12.46 -8.03 20.95
C LYS A 24 11.11 -7.42 21.33
N TYR A 25 10.04 -8.18 21.19
CA TYR A 25 8.69 -7.78 21.61
C TYR A 25 7.96 -8.98 22.20
N ARG A 26 7.52 -8.87 23.47
CA ARG A 26 6.79 -9.92 24.20
C ARG A 26 7.42 -11.31 24.03
N LYS A 27 8.70 -11.44 24.38
CA LYS A 27 9.52 -12.68 24.31
C LYS A 27 9.86 -13.17 22.89
N ASN A 28 9.30 -12.57 21.84
CA ASN A 28 9.59 -12.91 20.44
C ASN A 28 10.59 -11.94 19.82
N TYR A 29 11.31 -12.39 18.78
CA TYR A 29 12.32 -11.60 18.07
C TYR A 29 11.86 -11.34 16.64
N TYR A 30 12.15 -10.14 16.13
CA TYR A 30 11.75 -9.71 14.79
C TYR A 30 12.93 -9.03 14.10
N ASP A 31 13.17 -9.35 12.82
CA ASP A 31 14.12 -8.64 11.97
C ASP A 31 13.36 -7.63 11.09
N ILE A 32 13.36 -6.38 11.54
CA ILE A 32 12.60 -5.31 10.89
C ILE A 32 13.45 -4.48 9.93
N LYS A 33 14.65 -4.94 9.53
CA LYS A 33 15.56 -4.16 8.67
C LYS A 33 14.89 -3.65 7.40
N LYS A 34 14.17 -4.53 6.69
CA LYS A 34 13.42 -4.19 5.47
C LYS A 34 12.19 -3.32 5.73
N PHE A 35 11.65 -3.38 6.95
CA PHE A 35 10.46 -2.63 7.34
C PHE A 35 10.77 -1.18 7.74
N ILE A 36 11.98 -0.87 8.20
CA ILE A 36 12.33 0.46 8.76
C ILE A 36 11.88 1.59 7.84
N VAL A 37 12.22 1.52 6.56
CA VAL A 37 11.88 2.54 5.55
C VAL A 37 10.40 2.53 5.15
N LYS A 38 9.70 1.43 5.41
CA LYS A 38 8.27 1.22 5.16
C LYS A 38 7.40 1.61 6.38
N HIS A 39 8.03 1.84 7.54
CA HIS A 39 7.31 2.06 8.78
C HIS A 39 6.47 3.35 8.72
N PRO A 40 5.15 3.29 8.95
CA PRO A 40 4.27 4.45 8.86
C PRO A 40 4.66 5.59 9.80
N GLY A 41 5.23 5.27 10.96
CA GLY A 41 5.74 6.23 11.93
C GLY A 41 7.10 6.85 11.58
N GLY A 42 7.73 6.45 10.48
CA GLY A 42 9.05 6.93 10.06
C GLY A 42 10.22 6.19 10.70
N VAL A 43 11.42 6.33 10.12
CA VAL A 43 12.66 5.68 10.55
C VAL A 43 13.16 6.24 11.88
N ASN A 44 12.89 7.51 12.15
CA ASN A 44 13.36 8.19 13.35
C ASN A 44 12.65 7.71 14.63
N THR A 45 11.47 7.08 14.53
CA THR A 45 10.81 6.46 15.69
C THR A 45 11.42 5.12 16.06
N LEU A 46 12.24 4.51 15.20
CA LEU A 46 12.86 3.22 15.43
C LEU A 46 14.33 3.35 15.89
N LYS A 47 14.88 4.57 15.91
CA LYS A 47 16.25 4.81 16.39
C LYS A 47 16.44 4.28 17.82
N GLY A 48 17.60 3.65 18.02
CA GLY A 48 18.00 3.05 19.30
C GLY A 48 17.31 1.74 19.64
N LEU A 49 16.48 1.18 18.75
CA LEU A 49 15.79 -0.08 19.02
C LEU A 49 16.58 -1.33 18.61
N ASN A 50 17.66 -1.19 17.84
CA ASN A 50 18.42 -2.34 17.38
C ASN A 50 18.98 -3.12 18.59
N ASN A 51 18.74 -4.43 18.61
CA ASN A 51 19.05 -5.34 19.69
C ASN A 51 18.44 -4.98 21.06
N SER A 52 17.34 -4.22 21.09
CA SER A 52 16.64 -3.83 22.31
C SER A 52 15.26 -4.51 22.46
N ASP A 53 14.75 -4.54 23.69
CA ASP A 53 13.34 -4.88 23.95
C ASP A 53 12.45 -3.65 23.75
N MET A 54 11.62 -3.68 22.71
CA MET A 54 10.71 -2.58 22.38
C MET A 54 9.37 -2.68 23.11
N THR A 55 9.11 -3.72 23.92
CA THR A 55 7.78 -3.98 24.53
C THR A 55 7.23 -2.76 25.28
N SER A 56 8.03 -2.17 26.17
CA SER A 56 7.61 -0.99 26.94
C SER A 56 7.36 0.24 26.05
N ARG A 57 8.19 0.46 25.02
CA ARG A 57 8.03 1.58 24.08
C ARG A 57 6.83 1.38 23.18
N PHE A 58 6.57 0.14 22.77
CA PHE A 58 5.46 -0.25 21.92
C PHE A 58 4.11 -0.08 22.64
N ILE A 59 4.03 -0.48 23.92
CA ILE A 59 2.83 -0.32 24.75
C ILE A 59 2.58 1.16 25.09
N LYS A 60 3.62 1.95 25.35
CA LYS A 60 3.52 3.40 25.61
C LYS A 60 3.26 4.23 24.35
N ALA A 61 3.57 3.69 23.17
CA ALA A 61 3.22 4.33 21.91
C ALA A 61 1.70 4.34 21.73
N HIS A 62 1.23 5.06 20.72
CA HIS A 62 -0.18 4.98 20.38
C HIS A 62 -0.54 3.53 19.99
N PRO A 63 -1.78 3.09 20.29
CA PRO A 63 -2.24 1.77 19.91
C PRO A 63 -2.00 1.51 18.42
N HIS A 64 -1.35 0.38 18.14
CA HIS A 64 -1.24 -0.13 16.78
C HIS A 64 -2.56 -0.84 16.46
N SER A 65 -3.04 -0.68 15.24
CA SER A 65 -4.23 -1.41 14.77
C SER A 65 -3.95 -2.91 14.66
N ASP A 66 -5.02 -3.70 14.56
CA ASP A 66 -4.90 -5.14 14.30
C ASP A 66 -4.14 -5.42 13.00
N ALA A 67 -4.37 -4.61 11.95
CA ALA A 67 -3.63 -4.70 10.68
C ALA A 67 -2.12 -4.45 10.86
N ALA A 68 -1.72 -3.48 11.68
CA ALA A 68 -0.31 -3.20 11.96
C ALA A 68 0.34 -4.32 12.81
N MET A 69 -0.39 -4.84 13.80
CA MET A 69 0.03 -6.00 14.60
C MET A 69 0.17 -7.26 13.73
N TYR A 70 -0.73 -7.42 12.76
CA TYR A 70 -0.74 -8.50 11.81
C TYR A 70 0.49 -8.45 10.89
N LEU A 71 0.77 -7.30 10.28
CA LEU A 71 1.93 -7.08 9.43
C LEU A 71 3.26 -7.34 10.16
N MET A 72 3.35 -7.04 11.46
CA MET A 72 4.55 -7.29 12.25
C MET A 72 4.97 -8.77 12.25
N LYS A 73 4.00 -9.70 12.11
CA LYS A 73 4.27 -11.15 12.07
C LYS A 73 5.17 -11.54 10.89
N GLU A 74 5.13 -10.79 9.78
CA GLU A 74 5.99 -11.03 8.60
C GLU A 74 7.49 -10.94 8.90
N TYR A 75 7.84 -10.20 9.95
CA TYR A 75 9.22 -9.95 10.34
C TYR A 75 9.68 -10.85 11.49
N HIS A 76 8.83 -11.78 11.94
CA HIS A 76 9.16 -12.67 13.05
C HIS A 76 10.31 -13.62 12.69
N ILE A 77 11.30 -13.70 13.56
CA ILE A 77 12.41 -14.66 13.43
C ILE A 77 11.93 -15.99 14.01
N THR A 78 11.40 -16.86 13.15
CA THR A 78 11.30 -18.28 13.48
C THR A 78 12.71 -18.83 13.62
N LYS A 79 13.15 -19.13 14.85
CA LYS A 79 14.34 -19.97 15.03
C LYS A 79 14.13 -21.27 14.22
N PRO A 80 15.07 -21.74 13.41
CA PRO A 80 15.08 -23.15 13.09
C PRO A 80 15.26 -23.89 14.42
N ILE A 81 14.37 -24.83 14.73
CA ILE A 81 14.41 -25.73 15.89
C ILE A 81 15.55 -26.76 15.72
N GLN A 82 16.76 -26.31 15.39
CA GLN A 82 17.92 -27.17 15.13
C GLN A 82 19.16 -26.80 15.96
N LEU A 83 19.07 -25.80 16.83
CA LEU A 83 20.21 -25.33 17.65
C LEU A 83 20.02 -25.51 19.17
N LEU A 84 19.01 -26.27 19.61
CA LEU A 84 18.81 -26.63 21.01
C LEU A 84 18.92 -28.14 21.30
N THR A 85 19.08 -28.98 20.27
CA THR A 85 19.28 -30.43 20.42
C THR A 85 20.74 -30.86 20.42
N THR A 86 21.69 -30.01 20.01
CA THR A 86 23.11 -30.40 19.89
C THR A 86 23.98 -30.14 21.11
N THR A 87 23.46 -29.52 22.17
CA THR A 87 24.26 -29.23 23.39
C THR A 87 23.87 -30.08 24.60
N ILE A 88 22.81 -30.89 24.53
CA ILE A 88 22.35 -31.69 25.68
C ILE A 88 22.63 -33.21 25.53
N CYS A 89 22.91 -33.71 24.33
CA CYS A 89 23.29 -35.12 24.13
C CYS A 89 24.81 -35.28 23.99
N LYS A 90 25.56 -34.89 25.02
CA LYS A 90 26.94 -35.34 25.27
C LYS A 90 27.07 -35.82 26.72
N SER A 91 26.20 -36.74 27.12
CA SER A 91 26.40 -37.60 28.29
C SER A 91 25.43 -38.77 28.17
N ASN A 92 25.97 -39.98 28.31
CA ASN A 92 25.30 -41.27 28.15
C ASN A 92 24.29 -41.56 29.28
N ASP A 93 23.21 -40.80 29.38
CA ASP A 93 22.12 -41.19 30.27
C ASP A 93 20.78 -40.60 29.82
N CYS A 94 20.07 -41.34 28.96
CA CYS A 94 18.72 -40.99 28.55
C CYS A 94 17.73 -41.98 29.16
N ASN A 95 17.40 -41.76 30.42
CA ASN A 95 16.19 -42.29 31.02
C ASN A 95 15.45 -41.19 31.79
N LEU A 96 14.13 -41.11 31.54
CA LEU A 96 13.12 -40.39 32.31
C LEU A 96 13.25 -38.85 32.36
N LYS A 97 12.58 -38.13 31.43
CA LYS A 97 11.96 -36.79 31.66
C LYS A 97 11.17 -36.15 30.49
N ASP A 98 10.85 -36.87 29.42
CA ASP A 98 10.13 -36.30 28.26
C ASP A 98 8.69 -35.81 28.56
N ALA A 99 8.00 -36.42 29.50
CA ALA A 99 6.62 -36.04 29.85
C ALA A 99 6.54 -34.72 30.64
N GLN A 100 7.55 -34.42 31.46
CA GLN A 100 7.59 -33.21 32.28
C GLN A 100 8.00 -31.98 31.45
N TYR A 101 8.85 -32.18 30.44
CA TYR A 101 9.28 -31.12 29.52
C TYR A 101 8.16 -30.67 28.57
N LYS A 102 7.31 -31.60 28.09
CA LYS A 102 6.10 -31.24 27.32
C LYS A 102 5.12 -30.40 28.12
N LYS A 103 4.96 -30.68 29.42
CA LYS A 103 4.03 -29.94 30.30
C LYS A 103 4.50 -28.51 30.57
N LEU A 104 5.82 -28.29 30.68
CA LEU A 104 6.42 -26.95 30.83
C LEU A 104 6.35 -26.10 29.56
N ILE A 105 6.41 -26.72 28.38
CA ILE A 105 6.24 -26.01 27.11
C ILE A 105 4.79 -25.55 26.94
N VAL A 106 3.81 -26.42 27.24
CA VAL A 106 2.38 -26.08 27.18
C VAL A 106 2.02 -24.98 28.19
N SER A 107 2.57 -25.01 29.41
CA SER A 107 2.30 -23.97 30.41
C SER A 107 2.98 -22.62 30.13
N SER A 108 3.96 -22.56 29.22
CA SER A 108 4.61 -21.30 28.81
C SER A 108 3.94 -20.62 27.60
N ILE A 109 2.97 -21.31 26.99
CA ILE A 109 2.10 -20.79 25.92
C ILE A 109 0.81 -20.19 26.52
N GLU A 110 0.46 -20.56 27.75
CA GLU A 110 -0.70 -20.03 28.49
C GLU A 110 -0.37 -18.73 29.26
N ASP A 111 0.22 -17.74 28.59
CA ASP A 111 0.09 -16.35 29.07
C ASP A 111 -1.28 -15.83 28.60
N SER A 112 -2.28 -16.06 29.46
CA SER A 112 -3.64 -15.55 29.39
C SER A 112 -3.64 -14.02 29.28
N ASN A 113 -3.74 -13.50 28.06
CA ASN A 113 -4.30 -12.18 27.76
C ASN A 113 -4.77 -12.13 26.30
N ASN A 114 -6.05 -12.47 26.13
CA ASN A 114 -6.94 -12.25 24.99
C ASN A 114 -6.43 -11.32 23.89
N ASN A 115 -5.79 -11.91 22.87
CA ASN A 115 -5.89 -11.52 21.46
C ASN A 115 -5.45 -12.71 20.59
N ILE A 116 -6.11 -13.85 20.80
CA ILE A 116 -6.18 -14.92 19.81
C ILE A 116 -7.19 -14.41 18.77
N ILE A 117 -6.77 -13.43 17.95
CA ILE A 117 -7.42 -13.25 16.65
C ILE A 117 -6.92 -14.44 15.85
N ASP A 118 -7.79 -15.44 15.86
CA ASP A 118 -8.01 -16.58 14.98
C ASP A 118 -6.95 -16.89 13.92
N GLU A 119 -6.76 -18.19 13.74
CA GLU A 119 -5.83 -18.85 12.83
C GLU A 119 -5.62 -18.08 11.52
N ASN A 120 -4.34 -17.78 11.25
CA ASN A 120 -3.84 -16.97 10.15
C ASN A 120 -4.69 -17.13 8.87
N VAL A 121 -5.58 -16.18 8.56
CA VAL A 121 -6.49 -16.21 7.38
C VAL A 121 -5.75 -16.40 6.04
N GLU A 122 -4.42 -16.34 6.05
CA GLU A 122 -3.56 -16.67 4.91
C GLU A 122 -3.64 -18.12 4.47
N HIS A 123 -4.06 -19.06 5.32
CA HIS A 123 -4.26 -20.45 4.88
C HIS A 123 -5.38 -20.59 3.84
N LEU A 124 -6.24 -19.57 3.70
CA LEU A 124 -7.31 -19.52 2.71
C LEU A 124 -6.79 -19.46 1.26
N VAL A 125 -5.53 -19.05 1.06
CA VAL A 125 -4.90 -18.93 -0.27
C VAL A 125 -3.50 -19.56 -0.30
N ASP A 126 -3.15 -20.12 -1.45
CA ASP A 126 -1.79 -20.57 -1.75
C ASP A 126 -1.00 -19.43 -2.40
N TRP A 127 -0.09 -18.84 -1.62
CA TRP A 127 0.80 -17.75 -2.05
C TRP A 127 1.81 -18.15 -3.14
N SER A 128 2.04 -19.45 -3.37
CA SER A 128 2.89 -19.93 -4.46
C SER A 128 2.19 -19.92 -5.83
N ARG A 129 0.85 -19.84 -5.82
CA ARG A 129 0.01 -19.89 -7.03
C ARG A 129 -0.51 -18.51 -7.41
N ALA A 130 -1.12 -18.44 -8.60
CA ALA A 130 -1.81 -17.25 -9.06
C ALA A 130 -2.98 -16.93 -8.12
N MET A 131 -3.08 -15.68 -7.69
CA MET A 131 -4.03 -15.25 -6.66
C MET A 131 -5.44 -15.08 -7.22
N LEU A 132 -5.58 -14.51 -8.43
CA LEU A 132 -6.90 -14.14 -8.95
C LEU A 132 -7.89 -15.32 -9.04
N PRO A 133 -7.50 -16.54 -9.49
CA PRO A 133 -8.38 -17.71 -9.48
C PRO A 133 -8.79 -18.21 -8.08
N GLN A 134 -8.10 -17.75 -7.03
CA GLN A 134 -8.35 -18.14 -5.64
C GLN A 134 -9.29 -17.16 -4.93
N ILE A 135 -9.27 -15.87 -5.31
CA ILE A 135 -10.05 -14.80 -4.65
C ILE A 135 -11.55 -15.10 -4.60
N GLY A 136 -12.13 -15.55 -5.72
CA GLY A 136 -13.55 -15.90 -5.75
C GLY A 136 -13.95 -16.98 -4.73
N LYS A 137 -13.03 -17.90 -4.40
CA LYS A 137 -13.28 -19.00 -3.46
C LYS A 137 -13.32 -18.53 -2.01
N ILE A 138 -12.56 -17.49 -1.69
CA ILE A 138 -12.46 -16.92 -0.33
C ILE A 138 -13.46 -15.77 -0.12
N CYS A 139 -14.37 -15.53 -1.05
CA CYS A 139 -15.26 -14.35 -1.07
C CYS A 139 -16.04 -14.15 0.26
N LYS A 140 -16.37 -15.22 0.98
CA LYS A 140 -17.03 -15.15 2.29
C LYS A 140 -16.16 -14.56 3.42
N GLN A 141 -14.84 -14.77 3.36
CA GLN A 141 -13.85 -14.25 4.32
C GLN A 141 -12.99 -13.13 3.71
N TYR A 142 -13.31 -12.72 2.48
CA TYR A 142 -12.47 -11.82 1.69
C TYR A 142 -12.25 -10.47 2.37
N GLU A 143 -13.30 -9.87 2.94
CA GLU A 143 -13.23 -8.55 3.60
C GLU A 143 -12.24 -8.55 4.76
N GLN A 144 -12.21 -9.61 5.56
CA GLN A 144 -11.23 -9.75 6.65
C GLN A 144 -9.83 -10.02 6.08
N TRP A 145 -9.71 -10.87 5.06
CA TRP A 145 -8.42 -11.27 4.49
C TRP A 145 -7.72 -10.12 3.75
N VAL A 146 -8.45 -9.32 2.98
CA VAL A 146 -7.88 -8.25 2.13
C VAL A 146 -7.33 -7.08 2.95
N HIS A 147 -7.97 -6.78 4.09
CA HIS A 147 -7.62 -5.67 4.97
C HIS A 147 -6.48 -5.97 5.96
N MET A 148 -5.94 -7.19 5.91
CA MET A 148 -4.78 -7.62 6.68
C MET A 148 -3.52 -7.54 5.81
N PRO A 149 -2.76 -6.43 5.86
CA PRO A 149 -1.65 -6.19 4.95
C PRO A 149 -0.48 -7.14 5.21
N VAL A 150 0.22 -7.52 4.16
CA VAL A 150 1.44 -8.34 4.20
C VAL A 150 2.55 -7.71 3.35
N ASP A 151 3.80 -8.02 3.68
CA ASP A 151 4.98 -7.61 2.89
C ASP A 151 5.54 -8.79 2.09
N ARG A 152 4.76 -9.27 1.11
CA ARG A 152 5.08 -10.43 0.28
C ARG A 152 4.91 -10.12 -1.20
N SER A 153 5.64 -10.84 -2.04
CA SER A 153 5.37 -10.85 -3.48
C SER A 153 4.07 -11.62 -3.77
N LEU A 154 3.22 -11.06 -4.63
CA LEU A 154 1.97 -11.68 -5.06
C LEU A 154 1.94 -11.81 -6.57
N ARG A 155 1.48 -12.97 -7.08
CA ARG A 155 1.26 -13.22 -8.51
C ARG A 155 -0.23 -13.25 -8.81
N LEU A 156 -0.71 -12.45 -9.75
CA LEU A 156 -2.15 -12.40 -10.08
C LEU A 156 -2.55 -13.49 -11.07
N PHE A 157 -1.75 -13.68 -12.12
CA PHE A 157 -2.02 -14.63 -13.20
C PHE A 157 -0.99 -15.76 -13.25
N GLY A 158 -1.43 -16.94 -13.69
CA GLY A 158 -0.55 -18.09 -13.87
C GLY A 158 0.45 -17.85 -15.01
N PRO A 159 -0.05 -17.57 -16.24
CA PRO A 159 0.81 -17.26 -17.37
C PRO A 159 1.59 -15.96 -17.18
N TRP A 160 2.90 -16.01 -17.45
CA TRP A 160 3.82 -14.89 -17.20
C TRP A 160 3.49 -13.64 -18.02
N TYR A 161 2.94 -13.79 -19.23
CA TYR A 161 2.62 -12.67 -20.11
C TYR A 161 1.40 -11.88 -19.61
N LEU A 162 0.38 -12.54 -19.03
CA LEU A 162 -0.73 -11.84 -18.38
C LEU A 162 -0.26 -11.12 -17.11
N GLU A 163 0.64 -11.76 -16.37
CA GLU A 163 1.22 -11.16 -15.17
C GLU A 163 1.99 -9.86 -15.48
N MET A 164 2.68 -9.78 -16.62
CA MET A 164 3.34 -8.54 -17.06
C MET A 164 2.35 -7.40 -17.26
N CYS A 165 1.15 -7.67 -17.78
CA CYS A 165 0.08 -6.68 -17.93
C CYS A 165 -0.47 -6.15 -16.59
N THR A 166 -0.11 -6.76 -15.47
CA THR A 166 -0.52 -6.30 -14.13
C THR A 166 0.49 -5.38 -13.45
N LYS A 167 1.68 -5.21 -14.04
CA LYS A 167 2.78 -4.45 -13.45
C LYS A 167 2.95 -3.14 -14.21
N THR A 168 2.58 -2.04 -13.57
CA THR A 168 2.70 -0.70 -14.11
C THR A 168 3.71 0.08 -13.27
N ALA A 169 4.88 0.38 -13.84
CA ALA A 169 5.81 1.30 -13.21
C ALA A 169 5.23 2.72 -13.20
N TRP A 170 5.49 3.48 -12.14
CA TRP A 170 4.92 4.82 -11.95
C TRP A 170 5.14 5.75 -13.15
N TRP A 171 6.30 5.67 -13.82
CA TRP A 171 6.66 6.54 -14.95
C TRP A 171 5.93 6.18 -16.26
N ILE A 172 5.31 5.00 -16.37
CA ILE A 172 4.49 4.63 -17.54
C ILE A 172 3.26 5.54 -17.63
N VAL A 173 2.67 5.88 -16.49
CA VAL A 173 1.46 6.71 -16.40
C VAL A 173 1.70 8.11 -17.01
N PRO A 174 2.69 8.92 -16.59
CA PRO A 174 2.95 10.21 -17.22
C PRO A 174 3.40 10.09 -18.68
N ILE A 175 4.21 9.08 -19.05
CA ILE A 175 4.62 8.89 -20.45
C ILE A 175 3.41 8.68 -21.36
N PHE A 176 2.40 7.95 -20.90
CA PHE A 176 1.18 7.73 -21.67
C PHE A 176 0.24 8.94 -21.64
N TRP A 177 -0.03 9.50 -20.46
CA TRP A 177 -1.08 10.50 -20.30
C TRP A 177 -0.66 11.92 -20.66
N LEU A 178 0.61 12.31 -20.50
CA LEU A 178 1.05 13.67 -20.86
C LEU A 178 0.88 13.96 -22.35
N PRO A 179 1.26 13.07 -23.29
CA PRO A 179 0.97 13.28 -24.72
C PRO A 179 -0.53 13.37 -25.03
N VAL A 180 -1.36 12.53 -24.40
CA VAL A 180 -2.82 12.54 -24.59
C VAL A 180 -3.42 13.86 -24.11
N ILE A 181 -3.07 14.29 -22.89
CA ILE A 181 -3.51 15.57 -22.33
C ILE A 181 -3.02 16.74 -23.20
N GLY A 182 -1.74 16.71 -23.59
CA GLY A 182 -1.15 17.72 -24.46
C GLY A 182 -1.84 17.84 -25.81
N ALA A 183 -2.17 16.71 -26.45
CA ALA A 183 -2.91 16.69 -27.71
C ALA A 183 -4.35 17.24 -27.55
N LEU A 184 -5.06 16.89 -26.48
CA LEU A 184 -6.38 17.44 -26.19
C LEU A 184 -6.33 18.96 -26.00
N ILE A 185 -5.38 19.46 -25.20
CA ILE A 185 -5.21 20.89 -24.95
C ILE A 185 -4.84 21.61 -26.26
N TYR A 186 -3.88 21.08 -27.01
CA TYR A 186 -3.42 21.67 -28.27
C TYR A 186 -4.56 21.82 -29.28
N ASN A 187 -5.37 20.78 -29.48
CA ASN A 187 -6.48 20.79 -30.43
C ASN A 187 -7.54 21.86 -30.10
N GLU A 188 -7.82 22.08 -28.81
CA GLU A 188 -8.82 23.07 -28.38
C GLU A 188 -8.25 24.49 -28.28
N MET A 189 -6.96 24.65 -27.96
CA MET A 189 -6.34 25.97 -27.75
C MET A 189 -5.75 26.60 -29.01
N TRP A 190 -5.26 25.81 -29.97
CA TRP A 190 -4.50 26.31 -31.12
C TRP A 190 -5.20 27.48 -31.83
N GLY A 191 -6.41 27.26 -32.38
CA GLY A 191 -7.13 28.30 -33.11
C GLY A 191 -7.56 29.51 -32.25
N VAL A 192 -7.71 29.34 -30.94
CA VAL A 192 -8.14 30.41 -30.01
C VAL A 192 -7.00 31.37 -29.70
N LEU A 193 -5.80 30.83 -29.50
CA LEU A 193 -4.60 31.62 -29.23
C LEU A 193 -4.20 32.45 -30.47
N PHE A 194 -4.24 31.86 -31.67
CA PHE A 194 -3.96 32.60 -32.91
C PHE A 194 -4.95 33.74 -33.17
N ALA A 195 -6.22 33.55 -32.82
CA ALA A 195 -7.24 34.57 -32.97
C ALA A 195 -7.16 35.70 -31.91
N GLY A 196 -6.28 35.58 -30.90
CA GLY A 196 -6.14 36.59 -29.85
C GLY A 196 -7.38 36.79 -28.97
N ASN A 197 -8.30 35.82 -28.94
CA ASN A 197 -9.57 35.96 -28.22
C ASN A 197 -9.39 35.65 -26.72
N VAL A 198 -9.19 36.71 -25.93
CA VAL A 198 -8.97 36.63 -24.48
C VAL A 198 -10.16 35.99 -23.75
N VAL A 199 -11.40 36.35 -24.11
CA VAL A 199 -12.62 35.83 -23.47
C VAL A 199 -12.71 34.32 -23.65
N LYS A 200 -12.49 33.83 -24.87
CA LYS A 200 -12.51 32.38 -25.16
C LYS A 200 -11.37 31.66 -24.47
N THR A 201 -10.17 32.27 -24.38
CA THR A 201 -9.04 31.70 -23.64
C THR A 201 -9.36 31.52 -22.16
N LEU A 202 -9.92 32.54 -21.51
CA LEU A 202 -10.34 32.46 -20.11
C LEU A 202 -11.44 31.42 -19.90
N SER A 203 -12.38 31.30 -20.84
CA SER A 203 -13.42 30.27 -20.83
C SER A 203 -12.82 28.86 -20.88
N LEU A 204 -11.85 28.60 -21.77
CA LEU A 204 -11.17 27.30 -21.83
C LEU A 204 -10.39 27.00 -20.55
N LEU A 205 -9.69 27.99 -19.99
CA LEU A 205 -8.99 27.82 -18.71
C LEU A 205 -9.97 27.47 -17.59
N PHE A 206 -11.13 28.13 -17.53
CA PHE A 206 -12.18 27.81 -16.57
C PHE A 206 -12.65 26.35 -16.70
N TYR A 207 -12.95 25.88 -17.91
CA TYR A 207 -13.37 24.49 -18.14
C TYR A 207 -12.27 23.47 -17.80
N PHE A 208 -11.00 23.82 -18.03
CA PHE A 208 -9.88 22.98 -17.63
C PHE A 208 -9.78 22.85 -16.10
N LEU A 209 -9.89 23.97 -15.37
CA LEU A 209 -9.92 23.97 -13.90
C LEU A 209 -11.16 23.27 -13.33
N LEU A 210 -12.30 23.39 -14.01
CA LEU A 210 -13.51 22.63 -13.70
C LEU A 210 -13.27 21.13 -13.85
N GLY A 211 -12.55 20.70 -14.89
CA GLY A 211 -12.11 19.32 -15.08
C GLY A 211 -11.24 18.80 -13.94
N ILE A 212 -10.24 19.58 -13.50
CA ILE A 212 -9.40 19.21 -12.33
C ILE A 212 -10.26 19.07 -11.08
N THR A 213 -11.16 20.03 -10.84
CA THR A 213 -12.06 20.01 -9.67
C THR A 213 -12.99 18.80 -9.72
N PHE A 214 -13.56 18.52 -10.89
CA PHE A 214 -14.37 17.32 -11.14
C PHE A 214 -13.59 16.04 -10.85
N TRP A 215 -12.32 15.96 -11.27
CA TRP A 215 -11.46 14.84 -10.92
C TRP A 215 -11.33 14.67 -9.41
N THR A 216 -11.06 15.73 -8.63
CA THR A 216 -10.91 15.57 -7.17
C THR A 216 -12.18 15.02 -6.51
N PHE A 217 -13.36 15.37 -7.04
CA PHE A 217 -14.63 14.82 -6.59
C PHE A 217 -14.78 13.35 -7.00
N LEU A 218 -14.47 13.05 -8.26
CA LEU A 218 -14.50 11.69 -8.79
C LEU A 218 -13.53 10.77 -8.05
N GLU A 219 -12.32 11.23 -7.72
CA GLU A 219 -11.34 10.55 -6.87
C GLU A 219 -12.00 10.13 -5.55
N TYR A 220 -12.67 11.05 -4.86
CA TYR A 220 -13.35 10.77 -3.60
C TYR A 220 -14.46 9.72 -3.77
N VAL A 221 -15.30 9.87 -4.80
CA VAL A 221 -16.43 8.95 -5.07
C VAL A 221 -15.92 7.57 -5.43
N LEU A 222 -14.96 7.46 -6.33
CA LEU A 222 -14.35 6.19 -6.72
C LEU A 222 -13.66 5.54 -5.53
N HIS A 223 -12.86 6.30 -4.76
CA HIS A 223 -12.15 5.74 -3.63
C HIS A 223 -13.11 5.24 -2.54
N ARG A 224 -14.15 6.01 -2.21
CA ARG A 224 -15.11 5.64 -1.17
C ARG A 224 -16.06 4.52 -1.58
N TYR A 225 -16.69 4.63 -2.75
CA TYR A 225 -17.82 3.77 -3.10
C TYR A 225 -17.45 2.61 -4.02
N LEU A 226 -16.40 2.76 -4.83
CA LEU A 226 -15.94 1.72 -5.74
C LEU A 226 -14.76 0.93 -5.14
N PHE A 227 -13.73 1.64 -4.69
CA PHE A 227 -12.50 1.02 -4.18
C PHE A 227 -12.64 0.49 -2.76
N HIS A 228 -13.50 1.09 -1.93
CA HIS A 228 -13.89 0.60 -0.59
C HIS A 228 -15.33 0.07 -0.56
N MET A 229 -15.78 -0.55 -1.66
CA MET A 229 -17.11 -1.17 -1.69
C MET A 229 -17.23 -2.26 -0.61
N SER A 230 -18.37 -2.33 0.07
CA SER A 230 -18.59 -3.37 1.09
C SER A 230 -18.79 -4.73 0.43
N ILE A 231 -17.91 -5.67 0.77
CA ILE A 231 -17.97 -7.06 0.31
C ILE A 231 -18.44 -7.92 1.47
N ASN A 232 -19.73 -8.28 1.47
CA ASN A 232 -20.29 -9.16 2.50
C ASN A 232 -20.31 -10.64 2.06
N LYS A 233 -20.65 -11.53 2.99
CA LYS A 233 -20.72 -13.00 2.80
C LYS A 233 -21.68 -13.48 1.69
N ARG A 234 -22.59 -12.62 1.22
CA ARG A 234 -23.55 -12.92 0.14
C ARG A 234 -23.09 -12.38 -1.22
N SER A 235 -21.97 -11.65 -1.27
CA SER A 235 -21.43 -11.10 -2.51
C SER A 235 -21.06 -12.22 -3.49
N HIS A 236 -21.27 -11.97 -4.77
CA HIS A 236 -20.88 -12.93 -5.80
C HIS A 236 -19.34 -13.02 -5.91
N PRO A 237 -18.74 -14.22 -6.08
CA PRO A 237 -17.29 -14.42 -6.20
C PRO A 237 -16.57 -13.50 -7.21
N TRP A 238 -17.26 -13.15 -8.29
CA TRP A 238 -16.73 -12.23 -9.29
C TRP A 238 -16.55 -10.80 -8.77
N ILE A 239 -17.46 -10.30 -7.91
CA ILE A 239 -17.36 -8.97 -7.30
C ILE A 239 -16.14 -8.91 -6.36
N CYS A 240 -15.92 -9.97 -5.57
CA CYS A 240 -14.72 -10.11 -4.75
C CYS A 240 -13.43 -10.01 -5.59
N SER A 241 -13.40 -10.71 -6.73
CA SER A 241 -12.25 -10.70 -7.64
C SER A 241 -12.06 -9.33 -8.30
N PHE A 242 -13.15 -8.67 -8.69
CA PHE A 242 -13.14 -7.32 -9.25
C PHE A 242 -12.61 -6.30 -8.24
N HIS A 243 -13.15 -6.28 -7.02
CA HIS A 243 -12.69 -5.40 -5.96
C HIS A 243 -11.20 -5.64 -5.62
N PHE A 244 -10.76 -6.89 -5.62
CA PHE A 244 -9.35 -7.22 -5.42
C PHE A 244 -8.46 -6.59 -6.49
N MET A 245 -8.85 -6.65 -7.76
CA MET A 245 -8.07 -6.10 -8.87
C MET A 245 -7.97 -4.57 -8.87
N ILE A 246 -9.04 -3.87 -8.46
CA ILE A 246 -9.07 -2.40 -8.54
C ILE A 246 -8.46 -1.71 -7.33
N HIS A 247 -8.51 -2.33 -6.15
CA HIS A 247 -8.00 -1.71 -4.92
C HIS A 247 -7.59 -2.68 -3.80
N GLY A 248 -8.28 -3.81 -3.66
CA GLY A 248 -7.99 -4.77 -2.59
C GLY A 248 -6.55 -5.27 -2.60
N LEU A 249 -5.96 -5.46 -3.79
CA LEU A 249 -4.55 -5.82 -3.94
C LEU A 249 -3.61 -4.78 -3.31
N HIS A 250 -3.88 -3.49 -3.51
CA HIS A 250 -3.09 -2.41 -2.94
C HIS A 250 -3.16 -2.39 -1.41
N HIS A 251 -4.33 -2.63 -0.82
CA HIS A 251 -4.45 -2.78 0.64
C HIS A 251 -3.76 -4.04 1.17
N LYS A 252 -3.80 -5.14 0.39
CA LYS A 252 -3.19 -6.41 0.79
C LYS A 252 -1.67 -6.40 0.74
N VAL A 253 -1.08 -5.83 -0.31
CA VAL A 253 0.37 -5.71 -0.51
C VAL A 253 0.77 -4.24 -0.75
N PRO A 254 0.67 -3.37 0.27
CA PRO A 254 0.79 -1.91 0.13
C PRO A 254 2.20 -1.41 -0.24
N PHE A 255 3.17 -2.32 -0.34
CA PHE A 255 4.56 -2.05 -0.67
C PHE A 255 4.98 -2.64 -2.03
N ASP A 256 4.03 -3.13 -2.84
CA ASP A 256 4.28 -3.51 -4.24
C ASP A 256 4.29 -2.24 -5.12
N SER A 257 5.48 -1.81 -5.54
CA SER A 257 5.65 -0.58 -6.30
C SER A 257 5.14 -0.67 -7.73
N MET A 258 4.88 -1.87 -8.24
CA MET A 258 4.42 -2.07 -9.61
C MET A 258 2.89 -2.18 -9.70
N ARG A 259 2.18 -2.16 -8.58
CA ARG A 259 0.73 -2.40 -8.50
C ARG A 259 -0.04 -1.36 -7.70
N LEU A 260 0.56 -0.18 -7.58
CA LEU A 260 -0.06 0.96 -6.92
C LEU A 260 -0.80 1.84 -7.93
N VAL A 261 -0.13 2.18 -9.04
CA VAL A 261 -0.67 3.12 -10.03
C VAL A 261 -1.67 2.45 -10.95
N PHE A 262 -2.63 3.22 -11.47
CA PHE A 262 -3.68 2.65 -12.32
C PHE A 262 -3.15 2.38 -13.74
N PRO A 263 -3.29 1.15 -14.28
CA PRO A 263 -2.77 0.83 -15.61
C PRO A 263 -3.43 1.66 -16.72
N PRO A 264 -2.66 2.20 -17.71
CA PRO A 264 -3.21 3.13 -18.71
C PRO A 264 -4.35 2.58 -19.57
N VAL A 265 -4.31 1.31 -19.96
CA VAL A 265 -5.33 0.71 -20.84
C VAL A 265 -6.71 0.65 -20.16
N PRO A 266 -6.86 0.05 -18.96
CA PRO A 266 -8.07 0.21 -18.15
C PRO A 266 -8.44 1.67 -17.87
N GLY A 267 -7.45 2.54 -17.65
CA GLY A 267 -7.66 3.98 -17.45
C GLY A 267 -8.32 4.66 -18.64
N ALA A 268 -7.87 4.36 -19.86
CA ALA A 268 -8.46 4.88 -21.09
C ALA A 268 -9.89 4.41 -21.30
N ILE A 269 -10.18 3.14 -21.00
CA ILE A 269 -11.55 2.61 -21.07
C ILE A 269 -12.46 3.36 -20.09
N LEU A 270 -12.01 3.54 -18.84
CA LEU A 270 -12.78 4.28 -17.84
C LEU A 270 -12.97 5.75 -18.24
N ALA A 271 -11.94 6.39 -18.78
CA ALA A 271 -12.03 7.76 -19.29
C ALA A 271 -13.07 7.90 -20.40
N ILE A 272 -13.15 6.94 -21.33
CA ILE A 272 -14.16 6.92 -22.40
C ILE A 272 -15.57 6.76 -21.83
N ILE A 273 -15.76 5.84 -20.87
CA ILE A 273 -17.06 5.58 -20.22
C ILE A 273 -17.55 6.84 -19.51
N ILE A 274 -16.66 7.58 -18.83
CA ILE A 274 -17.00 8.83 -18.13
C ILE A 274 -17.21 9.98 -19.11
N TYR A 275 -16.41 10.05 -20.18
CA TYR A 275 -16.49 11.11 -21.18
C TYR A 275 -17.78 11.07 -22.00
N ALA A 276 -18.26 9.89 -22.38
CA ALA A 276 -19.44 9.74 -23.22
C ALA A 276 -20.68 10.52 -22.71
N PRO A 277 -21.15 10.34 -21.46
CA PRO A 277 -22.27 11.13 -20.94
C PRO A 277 -21.93 12.61 -20.75
N LEU A 278 -20.70 12.93 -20.30
CA LEU A 278 -20.28 14.33 -20.14
C LEU A 278 -20.35 15.08 -21.47
N SER A 279 -19.96 14.44 -22.58
CA SER A 279 -19.96 15.03 -23.92
C SER A 279 -21.33 15.46 -24.42
N MET A 280 -22.41 14.93 -23.83
CA MET A 280 -23.79 15.26 -24.19
C MET A 280 -24.35 16.43 -23.38
N ILE A 281 -23.75 16.78 -22.24
CA ILE A 281 -24.34 17.69 -21.25
C ILE A 281 -23.58 19.02 -21.18
N VAL A 282 -22.26 19.01 -21.38
CA VAL A 282 -21.41 20.19 -21.13
C VAL A 282 -20.91 20.84 -22.43
N PRO A 283 -20.74 22.18 -22.47
CA PRO A 283 -20.34 22.89 -23.71
C PRO A 283 -18.89 22.63 -24.18
N GLN A 284 -17.96 22.29 -23.28
CA GLN A 284 -16.53 22.10 -23.59
C GLN A 284 -16.01 20.77 -23.01
N PRO A 285 -16.56 19.62 -23.43
CA PRO A 285 -16.32 18.34 -22.78
C PRO A 285 -14.88 17.85 -22.93
N ARG A 286 -14.22 18.16 -24.04
CA ARG A 286 -12.82 17.76 -24.30
C ARG A 286 -11.83 18.52 -23.40
N VAL A 287 -12.10 19.79 -23.13
CA VAL A 287 -11.29 20.61 -22.23
C VAL A 287 -11.47 20.17 -20.78
N ILE A 288 -12.72 19.86 -20.38
CA ILE A 288 -13.02 19.26 -19.08
C ILE A 288 -12.32 17.90 -18.96
N LEU A 289 -12.37 17.05 -19.99
CA LEU A 289 -11.65 15.78 -20.01
C LEU A 289 -10.14 15.98 -19.84
N ALA A 290 -9.53 16.92 -20.56
CA ALA A 290 -8.11 17.21 -20.42
C ALA A 290 -7.75 17.65 -18.99
N GLY A 291 -8.56 18.50 -18.38
CA GLY A 291 -8.42 18.89 -16.97
C GLY A 291 -8.60 17.73 -16.01
N ALA A 292 -9.60 16.87 -16.23
CA ALA A 292 -9.85 15.70 -15.39
C ALA A 292 -8.71 14.66 -15.50
N LEU A 293 -8.19 14.41 -16.70
CA LEU A 293 -7.04 13.54 -16.93
C LEU A 293 -5.76 14.10 -16.30
N PHE A 294 -5.57 15.42 -16.34
CA PHE A 294 -4.47 16.07 -15.63
C PHE A 294 -4.62 15.91 -14.12
N GLY A 295 -5.82 16.12 -13.58
CA GLY A 295 -6.13 15.85 -12.17
C GLY A 295 -5.83 14.40 -11.78
N TYR A 296 -6.25 13.44 -12.60
CA TYR A 296 -5.94 12.01 -12.43
C TYR A 296 -4.45 11.74 -12.41
N LEU A 297 -3.69 12.29 -13.37
CA LEU A 297 -2.25 12.11 -13.41
C LEU A 297 -1.59 12.66 -12.14
N CYS A 298 -2.00 13.85 -11.69
CA CYS A 298 -1.53 14.40 -10.42
C CYS A 298 -1.88 13.51 -9.23
N TYR A 299 -3.11 13.01 -9.15
CA TYR A 299 -3.55 12.07 -8.12
C TYR A 299 -2.67 10.82 -8.07
N ASP A 300 -2.44 10.17 -9.20
CA ASP A 300 -1.74 8.88 -9.25
C ASP A 300 -0.26 9.06 -8.87
N MET A 301 0.34 10.16 -9.32
CA MET A 301 1.71 10.53 -8.95
C MET A 301 1.84 10.94 -7.48
N ILE A 302 0.86 11.69 -6.94
CA ILE A 302 0.79 12.00 -5.51
C ILE A 302 0.69 10.70 -4.72
N HIS A 303 -0.26 9.82 -5.06
CA HIS A 303 -0.49 8.55 -4.38
C HIS A 303 0.79 7.71 -4.32
N TYR A 304 1.46 7.53 -5.47
CA TYR A 304 2.74 6.84 -5.53
C TYR A 304 3.81 7.50 -4.66
N TYR A 305 3.91 8.84 -4.72
CA TYR A 305 4.86 9.59 -3.90
C TYR A 305 4.56 9.52 -2.39
N LEU A 306 3.28 9.41 -1.99
CA LEU A 306 2.92 9.22 -0.58
C LEU A 306 3.42 7.87 -0.05
N HIS A 307 3.42 6.81 -0.87
CA HIS A 307 3.96 5.51 -0.48
C HIS A 307 5.49 5.46 -0.46
N TYR A 308 6.15 6.00 -1.50
CA TYR A 308 7.59 5.75 -1.73
C TYR A 308 8.51 6.96 -1.55
N GLY A 309 7.94 8.18 -1.48
CA GLY A 309 8.66 9.44 -1.30
C GLY A 309 8.93 9.81 0.16
N ASP A 310 9.74 10.84 0.37
CA ASP A 310 9.92 11.48 1.68
C ASP A 310 9.58 12.98 1.57
N PRO A 311 8.30 13.35 1.72
CA PRO A 311 7.84 14.71 1.45
C PRO A 311 8.43 15.74 2.45
N SER A 312 9.19 16.69 1.89
CA SER A 312 9.72 17.85 2.61
C SER A 312 8.69 18.99 2.75
N ASN A 313 7.74 19.10 1.81
CA ASN A 313 6.70 20.13 1.84
C ASN A 313 5.58 19.78 2.82
N ARG A 314 4.95 20.81 3.41
CA ARG A 314 3.94 20.65 4.48
C ARG A 314 2.70 19.87 4.01
N LEU A 315 2.22 20.15 2.79
CA LEU A 315 0.99 19.56 2.27
C LEU A 315 1.15 18.06 2.03
N LEU A 316 2.10 17.63 1.22
CA LEU A 316 2.37 16.21 0.95
C LEU A 316 2.84 15.48 2.21
N TYR A 317 3.52 16.16 3.14
CA TYR A 317 3.84 15.56 4.44
C TYR A 317 2.57 15.25 5.26
N GLN A 318 1.60 16.17 5.27
CA GLN A 318 0.31 15.93 5.92
C GLN A 318 -0.47 14.84 5.18
N MET A 319 -0.53 14.88 3.85
CA MET A 319 -1.21 13.85 3.06
C MET A 319 -0.59 12.47 3.21
N LYS A 320 0.74 12.36 3.27
CA LYS A 320 1.41 11.07 3.55
C LYS A 320 0.96 10.49 4.88
N ARG A 321 0.93 11.32 5.92
CA ARG A 321 0.45 10.90 7.24
C ARG A 321 -1.04 10.53 7.23
N TYR A 322 -1.85 11.31 6.52
CA TYR A 322 -3.29 11.11 6.37
C TYR A 322 -3.58 9.77 5.69
N HIS A 323 -2.94 9.53 4.54
CA HIS A 323 -3.08 8.30 3.76
C HIS A 323 -2.55 7.06 4.49
N TYR A 324 -1.46 7.19 5.24
CA TYR A 324 -0.98 6.09 6.08
C TYR A 324 -1.95 5.75 7.22
N GLN A 325 -2.68 6.72 7.77
CA GLN A 325 -3.75 6.41 8.72
C GLN A 325 -4.91 5.70 8.02
N HIS A 326 -5.27 6.08 6.80
CA HIS A 326 -6.26 5.36 6.01
C HIS A 326 -5.87 3.88 5.81
N HIS A 327 -4.65 3.60 5.33
CA HIS A 327 -4.20 2.23 5.09
C HIS A 327 -4.14 1.36 6.35
N PHE A 328 -3.56 1.90 7.42
CA PHE A 328 -3.14 1.10 8.57
C PHE A 328 -3.97 1.32 9.83
N ALA A 329 -4.92 2.26 9.89
CA ALA A 329 -5.69 2.52 11.11
C ALA A 329 -7.19 2.75 10.88
N HIS A 330 -7.56 3.45 9.81
CA HIS A 330 -8.92 3.94 9.57
C HIS A 330 -9.31 3.75 8.11
N GLN A 331 -9.48 2.50 7.67
CA GLN A 331 -9.78 2.15 6.26
C GLN A 331 -11.12 2.74 5.77
N ASN A 332 -12.06 3.00 6.69
CA ASN A 332 -13.36 3.58 6.38
C ASN A 332 -13.38 5.14 6.40
N LEU A 333 -12.23 5.80 6.52
CA LEU A 333 -12.08 7.26 6.54
C LEU A 333 -10.91 7.69 5.65
N GLY A 334 -10.86 8.95 5.28
CA GLY A 334 -9.71 9.52 4.57
C GLY A 334 -9.59 9.06 3.12
N PHE A 335 -10.68 9.19 2.36
CA PHE A 335 -10.74 8.79 0.95
C PHE A 335 -10.07 9.82 0.02
N GLY A 336 -9.83 11.05 0.47
CA GLY A 336 -9.07 12.03 -0.29
C GLY A 336 -7.57 11.75 -0.27
N ILE A 337 -6.96 11.50 -1.42
CA ILE A 337 -5.52 11.28 -1.61
C ILE A 337 -4.82 12.57 -2.05
N SER A 338 -5.42 13.29 -3.01
CA SER A 338 -4.91 14.58 -3.48
C SER A 338 -5.20 15.69 -2.46
N THR A 339 -6.38 15.66 -1.84
CA THR A 339 -6.87 16.66 -0.90
C THR A 339 -7.95 16.10 0.04
N PRO A 340 -8.01 16.51 1.32
CA PRO A 340 -9.06 16.10 2.25
C PRO A 340 -10.34 16.93 2.13
N LEU A 341 -10.50 17.71 1.04
CA LEU A 341 -11.65 18.60 0.83
C LEU A 341 -12.97 17.82 0.93
N TRP A 342 -13.14 16.78 0.11
CA TRP A 342 -14.36 15.98 0.07
C TRP A 342 -14.57 15.15 1.32
N ASP A 343 -13.50 14.71 1.98
CA ASP A 343 -13.61 14.09 3.30
C ASP A 343 -14.21 15.04 4.34
N THR A 344 -13.90 16.34 4.25
CA THR A 344 -14.49 17.36 5.13
C THR A 344 -15.95 17.61 4.78
N VAL A 345 -16.28 17.73 3.49
CA VAL A 345 -17.65 17.94 3.01
C VAL A 345 -18.58 16.79 3.41
N PHE A 346 -18.10 15.56 3.31
CA PHE A 346 -18.90 14.35 3.55
C PHE A 346 -18.60 13.67 4.90
N ASN A 347 -17.98 14.39 5.84
CA ASN A 347 -17.70 13.93 7.21
C ASN A 347 -17.01 12.56 7.31
N THR A 348 -15.97 12.36 6.50
CA THR A 348 -15.14 11.14 6.46
C THR A 348 -13.67 11.46 6.72
N ARG A 349 -13.41 12.60 7.38
CA ARG A 349 -12.07 13.13 7.62
C ARG A 349 -11.32 12.40 8.73
N ILE A 350 -10.05 12.09 8.49
CA ILE A 350 -9.13 11.63 9.54
C ILE A 350 -8.54 12.83 10.30
N HIS A 351 -8.71 12.86 11.61
CA HIS A 351 -8.09 13.87 12.46
C HIS A 351 -6.67 13.47 12.83
N LEU A 352 -5.69 14.03 12.12
CA LEU A 352 -4.28 13.80 12.41
C LEU A 352 -3.86 14.42 13.75
N ARG A 353 -3.27 13.61 14.62
CA ARG A 353 -2.66 14.11 15.86
C ARG A 353 -1.50 15.08 15.59
N LYS A 354 -1.30 16.02 16.50
CA LYS A 354 -0.09 16.87 16.51
C LYS A 354 1.10 16.02 16.97
N LEU A 355 2.18 16.03 16.19
CA LEU A 355 3.41 15.32 16.54
C LEU A 355 4.37 16.25 17.27
N LYS A 356 5.12 15.72 18.24
CA LYS A 356 6.18 16.44 18.93
C LYS A 356 7.41 16.67 18.05
N PHE A 357 7.59 15.84 17.03
CA PHE A 357 8.70 15.91 16.07
C PHE A 357 8.22 15.52 14.67
N ARG A 358 8.99 15.91 13.66
CA ARG A 358 8.73 15.54 12.26
C ARG A 358 9.16 14.10 12.00
N LEU A 359 8.31 13.32 11.36
CA LEU A 359 8.65 11.97 10.88
C LEU A 359 9.59 12.08 9.67
N LYS A 360 10.54 11.15 9.57
CA LYS A 360 11.39 10.98 8.39
C LYS A 360 11.19 9.56 7.87
N TRP A 361 11.08 9.37 6.56
CA TRP A 361 10.93 8.04 5.98
C TRP A 361 12.19 7.56 5.25
N LYS A 362 13.15 8.45 5.01
CA LYS A 362 14.49 8.13 4.51
C LYS A 362 15.59 8.83 5.30
#